data_AF-A0A7K2X3W3-F1
#
_entry.id   AF-A0A7K2X3W3-F1
#
_cell.length_a   1.000
_cell.length_b   1.000
_cell.length_c   1.000
_cell.angle_alpha   90.00
_cell.angle_beta   90.00
_cell.angle_gamma   90.00
#
_symmetry.space_group_name_H-M   'P 1'
#
loop_
_entity.id
_entity.type
_entity.pdbx_description
1 polymer ?
#
loop_
_entity_poly.entity_id
_entity_poly.type
_entity_poly.pdbx_seq_one_letter_code
_entity_poly.pdbx_strand_id
1 'polypeptide(L)'
;RLGGPEAWTARTGSVPVASMTAAKWQWLREREPERAAAATGVRLPHDHLTERLSGTAVTDPGDASGTCWYGTATGAYDPEVLDLVGLDPALLPAVAPTGAT
;
A
#
# COMPACT_ATOMS: atom_id res chain seq x y z
N ARG A 1 -9.63 3.98 13.78
CA ARG A 1 -10.67 3.76 12.73
C ARG A 1 -10.84 5.06 11.96
N LEU A 2 -10.93 5.01 10.62
CA LEU A 2 -10.88 6.19 9.73
C LEU A 2 -12.19 6.99 9.61
N GLY A 3 -13.31 6.56 10.22
CA GLY A 3 -14.58 7.31 10.17
C GLY A 3 -15.61 6.84 9.13
N GLY A 4 -15.41 5.69 8.48
CA GLY A 4 -16.39 5.08 7.56
C GLY A 4 -16.04 5.23 6.07
N PRO A 5 -16.91 4.76 5.15
CA PRO A 5 -16.62 4.69 3.72
C PRO A 5 -16.26 6.04 3.07
N GLU A 6 -16.95 7.11 3.43
CA GLU A 6 -16.70 8.45 2.87
C GLU A 6 -15.29 8.95 3.18
N ALA A 7 -14.82 8.74 4.42
CA ALA A 7 -13.48 9.13 4.83
C ALA A 7 -12.39 8.33 4.09
N TRP A 8 -12.66 7.05 3.79
CA TRP A 8 -11.76 6.22 2.98
C TRP A 8 -11.67 6.73 1.54
N THR A 9 -12.82 6.90 0.88
CA THR A 9 -12.86 7.39 -0.50
C THR A 9 -12.23 8.77 -0.64
N ALA A 10 -12.45 9.67 0.33
CA ALA A 10 -11.85 11.02 0.31
C ALA A 10 -10.31 10.99 0.36
N ARG A 11 -9.73 10.00 1.04
CA ARG A 11 -8.27 9.87 1.21
C ARG A 11 -7.60 9.07 0.12
N THR A 12 -8.16 7.92 -0.24
CA THR A 12 -7.50 6.93 -1.12
C THR A 12 -8.23 6.72 -2.45
N GLY A 13 -9.37 7.37 -2.66
CA GLY A 13 -10.22 7.15 -3.83
C GLY A 13 -10.98 5.81 -3.82
N SER A 14 -10.85 5.00 -2.76
CA SER A 14 -11.46 3.67 -2.67
C SER A 14 -11.86 3.32 -1.24
N VAL A 15 -12.85 2.43 -1.10
CA VAL A 15 -13.22 1.83 0.19
C VAL A 15 -12.54 0.46 0.30
N PRO A 16 -11.85 0.14 1.42
CA PRO A 16 -11.22 -1.16 1.58
C PRO A 16 -12.24 -2.30 1.54
N VAL A 17 -12.08 -3.17 0.56
CA VAL A 17 -12.72 -4.48 0.47
C VAL A 17 -11.66 -5.58 0.61
N ALA A 18 -12.07 -6.83 0.76
CA ALA A 18 -11.14 -7.95 1.03
C ALA A 18 -10.04 -8.14 -0.05
N SER A 19 -10.27 -7.69 -1.29
CA SER A 19 -9.28 -7.77 -2.36
C SER A 19 -8.15 -6.72 -2.24
N MET A 20 -8.37 -5.64 -1.47
CA MET A 20 -7.42 -4.52 -1.34
C MET A 20 -6.23 -4.88 -0.45
N THR A 21 -5.05 -4.33 -0.77
CA THR A 21 -3.80 -4.63 -0.05
C THR A 21 -3.86 -4.21 1.42
N ALA A 22 -4.39 -3.04 1.73
CA ALA A 22 -4.56 -2.56 3.11
C ALA A 22 -5.40 -3.54 3.97
N ALA A 23 -6.46 -4.14 3.39
CA ALA A 23 -7.30 -5.11 4.10
C ALA A 23 -6.56 -6.41 4.39
N LYS A 24 -5.77 -6.91 3.43
CA LYS A 24 -4.93 -8.11 3.61
C LYS A 24 -3.83 -7.88 4.65
N TRP A 25 -3.19 -6.72 4.63
CA TRP A 25 -2.15 -6.36 5.59
C TRP A 25 -2.72 -6.27 7.02
N GLN A 26 -3.86 -5.61 7.19
CA GLN A 26 -4.53 -5.54 8.49
C GLN A 26 -4.90 -6.94 9.00
N TRP A 27 -5.45 -7.79 8.14
CA TRP A 27 -5.74 -9.18 8.48
C TRP A 27 -4.47 -9.94 8.90
N LEU A 28 -3.37 -9.78 8.16
CA LEU A 28 -2.09 -10.43 8.47
C LEU A 28 -1.58 -9.99 9.84
N ARG A 29 -1.64 -8.69 10.16
CA ARG A 29 -1.26 -8.18 11.49
C ARG A 29 -2.10 -8.75 12.61
N GLU A 30 -3.40 -8.92 12.39
CA GLU A 30 -4.33 -9.44 13.41
C GLU A 30 -4.20 -10.95 13.59
N ARG A 31 -3.92 -11.70 12.53
CA ARG A 31 -3.93 -13.18 12.54
C ARG A 31 -2.55 -13.81 12.63
N GLU A 32 -1.54 -13.16 12.08
CA GLU A 32 -0.18 -13.67 11.97
C GLU A 32 0.85 -12.56 12.29
N PRO A 33 0.78 -11.96 13.50
CA PRO A 33 1.57 -10.78 13.86
C PRO A 33 3.08 -10.99 13.72
N GLU A 34 3.57 -12.20 13.99
CA GLU A 34 5.00 -12.54 13.82
C GLU A 34 5.45 -12.46 12.36
N ARG A 35 4.60 -12.90 11.42
CA ARG A 35 4.90 -12.81 9.97
C ARG A 35 4.83 -11.37 9.47
N ALA A 36 3.87 -10.60 9.97
CA ALA A 36 3.80 -9.17 9.68
C ALA A 36 5.05 -8.43 10.20
N ALA A 37 5.50 -8.74 11.42
CA ALA A 37 6.70 -8.15 12.02
C ALA A 37 7.99 -8.56 11.31
N ALA A 38 8.05 -9.77 10.75
CA ALA A 38 9.20 -10.25 9.98
C ALA A 38 9.24 -9.73 8.53
N ALA A 39 8.20 -9.03 8.06
CA ALA A 39 8.13 -8.52 6.70
C ALA A 39 9.19 -7.42 6.48
N THR A 40 10.03 -7.61 5.47
CA THR A 40 11.06 -6.62 5.06
C THR A 40 10.62 -5.75 3.89
N GLY A 41 9.43 -6.01 3.35
CA GLY A 41 8.84 -5.22 2.28
C GLY A 41 7.45 -5.74 1.92
N VAL A 42 6.56 -4.83 1.53
CA VAL A 42 5.25 -5.16 0.97
C VAL A 42 5.25 -4.74 -0.49
N ARG A 43 4.94 -5.70 -1.38
CA ARG A 43 5.05 -5.57 -2.83
C ARG A 43 3.77 -6.07 -3.48
N LEU A 44 3.32 -5.38 -4.52
CA LEU A 44 2.44 -5.96 -5.52
C LEU A 44 3.23 -6.99 -6.34
N PRO A 45 2.55 -7.92 -7.04
CA PRO A 45 3.24 -8.96 -7.80
C PRO A 45 4.25 -8.41 -8.82
N HIS A 46 3.93 -7.30 -9.48
CA HIS A 46 4.83 -6.68 -10.45
C HIS A 46 6.00 -5.95 -9.76
N ASP A 47 5.77 -5.22 -8.66
CA ASP A 47 6.85 -4.59 -7.86
C ASP A 47 7.90 -5.63 -7.45
N HIS A 48 7.46 -6.82 -7.01
CA HIS A 48 8.35 -7.89 -6.60
C HIS A 48 9.22 -8.38 -7.76
N LEU A 49 8.63 -8.55 -8.95
CA LEU A 49 9.38 -8.93 -10.14
C LEU A 49 10.37 -7.83 -10.55
N THR A 50 9.95 -6.57 -10.54
CA THR A 50 10.81 -5.42 -10.85
C THR A 50 11.99 -5.31 -9.90
N GLU A 51 11.75 -5.45 -8.59
CA GLU A 51 12.80 -5.44 -7.56
C GLU A 51 13.79 -6.59 -7.76
N ARG A 52 13.30 -7.78 -8.08
CA ARG A 52 14.17 -8.94 -8.33
C ARG A 52 15.01 -8.83 -9.60
N LEU A 53 14.50 -8.15 -10.62
CA LEU A 53 15.19 -8.01 -11.92
C LEU A 53 16.12 -6.80 -11.97
N SER A 54 15.77 -5.71 -11.29
CA SER A 54 16.49 -4.42 -11.35
C SER A 54 17.24 -4.07 -10.06
N GLY A 55 16.96 -4.77 -8.95
CA GLY A 55 17.44 -4.42 -7.61
C GLY A 55 16.71 -3.24 -6.96
N THR A 56 15.69 -2.69 -7.61
CA THR A 56 14.98 -1.49 -7.13
C THR A 56 13.49 -1.76 -6.98
N ALA A 57 12.93 -1.48 -5.79
CA ALA A 57 11.51 -1.58 -5.51
C ALA A 57 10.76 -0.33 -5.98
N VAL A 58 9.95 -0.48 -7.03
CA VAL A 58 9.10 0.58 -7.58
C VAL A 58 7.72 0.03 -7.94
N THR A 59 6.71 0.89 -7.84
CA THR A 59 5.33 0.70 -8.32
C THR A 59 4.93 1.90 -9.16
N ASP A 60 3.94 1.78 -10.04
CA ASP A 60 3.32 2.94 -10.67
C ASP A 60 2.10 3.46 -9.88
N PRO A 61 1.63 4.70 -10.15
CA PRO A 61 0.49 5.29 -9.44
C PRO A 61 -0.83 4.55 -9.65
N GLY A 62 -1.01 3.91 -10.82
CA GLY A 62 -2.20 3.13 -11.16
C GLY A 62 -2.32 1.90 -10.28
N ASP A 63 -1.25 1.10 -10.19
CA ASP A 63 -1.22 -0.06 -9.29
C ASP A 63 -1.26 0.36 -7.81
N ALA A 64 -0.56 1.45 -7.44
CA ALA A 64 -0.61 1.98 -6.08
C ALA A 64 -2.04 2.40 -5.67
N SER A 65 -2.85 2.94 -6.59
CA SER A 65 -4.23 3.34 -6.29
C SER A 65 -5.13 2.18 -5.81
N GLY A 66 -4.83 0.94 -6.22
CA GLY A 66 -5.55 -0.27 -5.82
C GLY A 66 -5.17 -0.80 -4.42
N THR A 67 -4.23 -0.15 -3.73
CA THR A 67 -3.74 -0.63 -2.42
C THR A 67 -4.60 -0.19 -1.24
N CYS A 68 -5.42 0.86 -1.41
CA CYS A 68 -6.13 1.55 -0.34
C CYS A 68 -5.22 2.16 0.75
N TRP A 69 -3.97 2.54 0.44
CA TRP A 69 -3.15 3.41 1.29
C TRP A 69 -2.42 4.52 0.51
N TYR A 70 -2.77 4.67 -0.78
CA TYR A 70 -2.25 5.69 -1.68
C TYR A 70 -3.34 6.72 -1.96
N GLY A 71 -3.02 8.00 -1.78
CA GLY A 71 -3.92 9.09 -2.10
C GLY A 71 -3.83 9.46 -3.57
N THR A 72 -4.86 9.13 -4.35
CA THR A 72 -4.90 9.45 -5.78
C THR A 72 -4.91 10.95 -6.06
N ALA A 73 -5.46 11.76 -5.16
CA ALA A 73 -5.46 13.21 -5.25
C ALA A 73 -4.11 13.85 -4.87
N THR A 74 -3.37 13.24 -3.94
CA THR A 74 -2.08 13.74 -3.44
C THR A 74 -0.89 13.20 -4.22
N GLY A 75 -1.06 12.06 -4.89
CA GLY A 75 0.02 11.36 -5.58
C GLY A 75 0.99 10.65 -4.64
N ALA A 76 0.63 10.44 -3.37
CA ALA A 76 1.52 9.91 -2.34
C ALA A 76 0.82 8.91 -1.41
N TYR A 77 1.60 8.12 -0.66
CA TYR A 77 1.06 7.30 0.41
C TYR A 77 0.42 8.18 1.50
N ASP A 78 -0.77 7.79 1.98
CA ASP A 78 -1.50 8.52 3.01
C ASP A 78 -0.97 8.10 4.40
N PRO A 79 -0.30 9.01 5.15
CA PRO A 79 0.36 8.66 6.40
C PRO A 79 -0.63 8.22 7.49
N GLU A 80 -1.83 8.79 7.55
CA GLU A 80 -2.81 8.39 8.57
C GLU A 80 -3.41 7.02 8.27
N VAL A 81 -3.56 6.68 7.00
CA VAL A 81 -3.97 5.33 6.60
C VAL A 81 -2.89 4.31 6.94
N LEU A 82 -1.61 4.62 6.66
CA LEU A 82 -0.48 3.77 7.01
C LEU A 82 -0.37 3.57 8.53
N ASP A 83 -0.50 4.62 9.32
CA ASP A 83 -0.53 4.56 10.78
C ASP A 83 -1.70 3.70 11.28
N LEU A 84 -2.89 3.88 10.69
CA LEU A 84 -4.08 3.11 11.03
C LEU A 84 -3.86 1.60 10.82
N VAL A 85 -3.19 1.22 9.74
CA VAL A 85 -2.87 -0.20 9.45
C VAL A 85 -1.50 -0.61 9.97
N GLY A 86 -0.84 0.24 10.76
CA GLY A 86 0.47 0.00 11.37
C GLY A 86 1.52 -0.49 10.38
N LEU A 87 1.62 0.18 9.23
CA LEU A 87 2.61 -0.11 8.19
C LEU A 87 3.65 1.00 8.12
N ASP A 88 4.92 0.64 8.29
CA ASP A 88 6.02 1.57 8.07
C ASP A 88 6.12 1.89 6.55
N PRO A 89 6.03 3.17 6.14
CA PRO A 89 6.20 3.56 4.74
C PRO A 89 7.54 3.10 4.13
N ALA A 90 8.59 2.88 4.93
CA ALA A 90 9.87 2.37 4.45
C ALA A 90 9.79 0.93 3.89
N LEU A 91 8.73 0.19 4.22
CA LEU A 91 8.48 -1.14 3.66
C LEU A 91 7.82 -1.11 2.28
N LEU A 92 7.36 0.06 1.81
CA LEU A 92 6.69 0.23 0.53
C LEU A 92 7.67 0.53 -0.60
N PRO A 93 7.38 0.12 -1.84
CA PRO A 93 8.16 0.54 -3.01
C PRO A 93 8.01 2.06 -3.23
N ALA A 94 8.97 2.67 -3.93
CA ALA A 94 8.78 4.05 -4.38
C ALA A 94 7.72 4.11 -5.48
N VAL A 95 6.85 5.13 -5.45
CA VAL A 95 5.89 5.37 -6.55
C VAL A 95 6.60 6.15 -7.65
N ALA A 96 6.80 5.51 -8.80
CA ALA A 96 7.41 6.13 -9.97
C ALA A 96 6.42 7.07 -10.68
N PRO A 97 6.88 8.14 -11.35
CA PRO A 97 6.02 8.95 -12.21
C PRO A 97 5.44 8.12 -13.37
N THR A 98 4.21 8.41 -13.76
CA THR A 98 3.62 7.80 -14.97
C THR A 98 4.49 8.09 -16.19
N GLY A 99 4.89 7.05 -16.91
CA GLY A 99 5.74 7.16 -18.11
C GLY A 99 7.25 7.26 -17.84
N ALA A 100 7.68 7.11 -16.58
CA ALA A 100 9.08 6.87 -16.27
C ALA A 100 9.42 5.39 -16.54
N THR A 101 9.82 5.10 -17.78
CA THR A 101 10.52 3.86 -18.17
C THR A 101 11.93 4.20 -18.61
#